data_AF-A0A9E3WG10-F1
#
_entry.id   AF-A0A9E3WG10-F1
#
_cell.length_a   1.000
_cell.length_b   1.000
_cell.length_c   1.000
_cell.angle_alpha   90.00
_cell.angle_beta   90.00
_cell.angle_gamma   90.00
#
_symmetry.space_group_name_H-M   'P 1'
#
loop_
_entity.id
_entity.type
_entity.pdbx_description
1 polymer ?
#
loop_
_entity_poly.entity_id
_entity_poly.type
_entity_poly.pdbx_seq_one_letter_code
_entity_poly.pdbx_strand_id
1 'polypeptide(L)'
;MIRPWRLPGDGCSLAEESAMAAGYPTPDRERDEPADVLQRHADRVASMIVTSSFSDLDCAIAERELRMECLVLLPDRMELFDRIYASRFRRLREQFR
;
A
#
# COMPACT_ATOMS: atom_id res chain seq x y z
N MET A 1 34.54 10.49 -8.57
CA MET A 1 34.36 11.88 -9.03
C MET A 1 33.98 11.82 -10.52
N ILE A 2 32.70 12.12 -10.83
CA ILE A 2 31.96 12.48 -12.08
C ILE A 2 32.66 12.29 -13.46
N ARG A 3 32.08 11.83 -14.60
CA ARG A 3 30.74 11.91 -15.25
C ARG A 3 30.61 10.73 -16.29
N PRO A 4 29.82 10.74 -17.41
CA PRO A 4 28.68 11.58 -17.87
C PRO A 4 27.59 10.80 -18.67
N TRP A 5 26.28 11.05 -18.48
CA TRP A 5 25.35 11.00 -19.62
C TRP A 5 24.25 12.05 -19.50
N ARG A 6 24.24 12.95 -20.48
CA ARG A 6 23.21 13.91 -20.91
C ARG A 6 22.84 13.41 -22.31
N LEU A 7 21.58 13.28 -22.69
CA LEU A 7 20.82 14.33 -23.37
C LEU A 7 19.35 13.90 -23.60
N PRO A 8 18.47 14.88 -23.87
CA PRO A 8 17.02 14.75 -23.99
C PRO A 8 16.60 14.40 -25.43
N GLY A 9 15.45 13.72 -25.57
CA GLY A 9 14.66 13.64 -26.80
C GLY A 9 13.20 13.62 -26.37
N ASP A 10 12.35 14.55 -26.81
CA ASP A 10 11.75 14.60 -28.15
C ASP A 10 11.00 13.30 -28.50
N GLY A 11 9.67 13.41 -28.61
CA GLY A 11 8.86 12.49 -29.40
C GLY A 11 8.17 11.33 -28.67
N CYS A 12 7.46 11.59 -27.57
CA CYS A 12 6.45 10.64 -27.08
C CYS A 12 5.18 10.76 -27.96
N SER A 13 5.15 10.08 -29.10
CA SER A 13 3.89 9.89 -29.85
C SER A 13 3.88 8.69 -30.81
N LEU A 14 4.98 7.95 -31.00
CA LEU A 14 5.03 6.83 -31.95
C LEU A 14 5.30 5.47 -31.31
N ALA A 15 5.62 5.42 -30.02
CA ALA A 15 5.90 4.17 -29.32
C ALA A 15 4.65 3.42 -28.85
N GLU A 16 3.49 4.09 -28.72
CA GLU A 16 2.27 3.45 -28.24
C GLU A 16 1.60 2.56 -29.30
N GLU A 17 1.70 2.92 -30.58
CA GLU A 17 0.97 2.20 -31.64
C GLU A 17 1.65 0.86 -32.03
N SER A 18 2.98 0.76 -31.91
CA SER A 18 3.73 -0.48 -32.21
C SER A 18 3.61 -1.56 -31.12
N ALA A 19 3.26 -1.20 -29.88
CA ALA A 19 3.15 -2.16 -28.79
C ALA A 19 1.92 -3.09 -28.94
N MET A 20 0.84 -2.63 -29.57
CA MET A 20 -0.38 -3.43 -29.75
C MET A 20 -0.25 -4.55 -30.80
N ALA A 21 0.66 -4.43 -31.77
CA ALA A 21 0.81 -5.41 -32.86
C ALA A 21 1.72 -6.60 -32.49
N ALA A 22 2.53 -6.49 -31.45
CA ALA A 22 3.62 -7.43 -31.16
C ALA A 22 3.28 -8.53 -30.12
N GLY A 23 2.02 -8.65 -29.69
CA GLY A 23 1.65 -9.67 -28.70
C GLY A 23 2.38 -9.50 -27.36
N TYR A 24 2.80 -8.27 -27.03
CA TYR A 24 3.21 -7.98 -25.67
C TYR A 24 2.01 -8.27 -24.78
N PRO A 25 2.17 -9.09 -23.72
CA PRO A 25 1.16 -9.11 -22.69
C PRO A 25 1.02 -7.66 -22.25
N THR A 26 -0.15 -7.07 -22.50
CA THR A 26 -0.56 -5.87 -21.77
C THR A 26 -0.23 -6.17 -20.33
N PRO A 27 0.46 -5.29 -19.58
CA PRO A 27 0.56 -5.51 -18.15
C PRO A 27 -0.89 -5.57 -17.70
N ASP A 28 -1.38 -6.79 -17.47
CA ASP A 28 -2.53 -7.04 -16.62
C ASP A 28 -2.25 -6.10 -15.47
N ARG A 29 -3.07 -5.05 -15.33
CA ARG A 29 -3.00 -4.18 -14.17
C ARG A 29 -3.20 -5.13 -13.02
N GLU A 30 -2.09 -5.60 -12.45
CA GLU A 30 -2.04 -6.67 -11.47
C GLU A 30 -3.09 -6.28 -10.46
N ARG A 31 -4.14 -7.10 -10.40
CA ARG A 31 -5.23 -6.88 -9.47
C ARG A 31 -4.53 -6.96 -8.12
N ASP A 32 -4.23 -5.81 -7.50
CA ASP A 32 -3.39 -5.72 -6.30
C ASP A 32 -3.78 -6.87 -5.38
N GLU A 33 -2.81 -7.72 -5.02
CA GLU A 33 -3.11 -8.89 -4.22
C GLU A 33 -3.78 -8.40 -2.92
N PRO A 34 -4.86 -9.03 -2.43
CA PRO A 34 -5.56 -8.55 -1.23
C PRO A 34 -4.62 -8.28 -0.04
N ALA A 35 -3.53 -9.03 0.06
CA ALA A 35 -2.48 -8.81 1.03
C ALA A 35 -1.77 -7.45 0.86
N ASP A 36 -1.45 -7.04 -0.36
CA ASP A 36 -0.79 -5.76 -0.65
C ASP A 36 -1.67 -4.57 -0.30
N VAL A 37 -2.96 -4.66 -0.61
CA VAL A 37 -3.95 -3.62 -0.26
C VAL A 37 -3.99 -3.44 1.26
N LEU A 38 -4.14 -4.54 1.99
CA LEU A 38 -4.19 -4.52 3.45
C LEU A 38 -2.87 -4.05 4.06
N GLN A 39 -1.73 -4.41 3.47
CA GLN A 39 -0.42 -3.97 3.95
C GLN A 39 -0.26 -2.46 3.81
N ARG A 40 -0.58 -1.88 2.65
CA ARG A 40 -0.49 -0.42 2.44
C ARG A 40 -1.39 0.34 3.42
N HIS A 41 -2.59 -0.16 3.67
CA HIS A 41 -3.50 0.46 4.64
C HIS A 41 -2.98 0.30 6.08
N ALA A 42 -2.46 -0.87 6.46
CA ALA A 42 -1.84 -1.08 7.76
C ALA A 42 -0.62 -0.17 8.01
N ASP A 43 0.19 0.07 6.97
CA ASP A 43 1.33 0.99 7.07
C ASP A 43 0.89 2.44 7.25
N ARG A 44 -0.25 2.84 6.66
CA ARG A 44 -0.88 4.13 6.95
C ARG A 44 -1.31 4.24 8.41
N VAL A 45 -1.98 3.23 8.95
CA VAL A 45 -2.39 3.20 10.38
C VAL A 45 -1.17 3.28 11.29
N ALA A 46 -0.11 2.52 10.99
CA ALA A 46 1.14 2.57 11.75
C ALA A 46 1.77 3.97 11.73
N SER A 47 1.80 4.62 10.56
CA SER A 47 2.29 6.00 10.43
C SER A 47 1.45 6.99 11.24
N MET A 48 0.12 6.82 11.27
CA MET A 48 -0.76 7.67 12.07
C MET A 48 -0.50 7.52 13.58
N ILE A 49 -0.30 6.29 14.06
CA ILE A 49 -0.02 6.04 15.48
C ILE A 49 1.28 6.73 15.93
N VAL A 50 2.34 6.60 15.13
CA VAL A 50 3.67 7.15 15.42
C VAL A 50 3.71 8.68 15.29
N THR A 51 2.83 9.26 14.48
CA THR A 51 2.79 10.71 14.24
C THR A 51 1.92 11.41 15.29
N SER A 52 2.48 12.40 15.99
CA SER A 52 1.77 13.12 17.06
C SER A 52 0.63 14.04 16.59
N SER A 53 0.48 14.22 15.28
CA SER A 53 -0.54 15.09 14.67
C SER A 53 -1.94 14.47 14.64
N PHE A 54 -2.07 13.15 14.80
CA PHE A 54 -3.35 12.45 14.78
C PHE A 54 -3.88 12.23 16.21
N SER A 55 -5.19 12.31 16.41
CA SER A 55 -5.78 11.94 17.70
C SER A 55 -5.83 10.41 17.87
N ASP A 56 -6.01 9.94 19.11
CA ASP A 56 -6.22 8.51 19.36
C ASP A 56 -7.50 7.99 18.68
N LEU A 57 -8.52 8.85 18.61
CA LEU A 57 -9.77 8.56 17.93
C LEU A 57 -9.55 8.35 16.43
N ASP A 58 -8.76 9.20 15.77
CA ASP A 58 -8.46 9.06 14.34
C ASP A 58 -7.73 7.75 14.07
N CYS A 59 -6.76 7.41 14.92
CA CYS A 59 -6.05 6.13 14.82
C CYS A 59 -6.98 4.93 15.00
N ALA A 60 -7.93 5.00 15.93
CA ALA A 60 -8.91 3.94 16.17
C ALA A 60 -9.91 3.78 15.02
N ILE A 61 -10.33 4.88 14.39
CA ILE A 61 -11.19 4.87 13.20
C ILE A 61 -10.45 4.19 12.03
N ALA A 62 -9.21 4.59 11.76
CA ALA A 62 -8.41 4.01 10.68
C ALA A 62 -8.13 2.50 10.89
N GLU A 63 -7.85 2.07 12.13
CA GLU A 63 -7.72 0.65 12.45
C GLU A 63 -9.03 -0.13 12.20
N ARG A 64 -10.17 0.46 12.56
CA ARG A 64 -11.49 -0.15 12.30
C ARG A 64 -11.76 -0.27 10.80
N GLU A 65 -11.45 0.75 10.01
CA GLU A 65 -11.60 0.73 8.55
C GLU A 65 -10.75 -0.39 7.92
N LEU A 66 -9.49 -0.50 8.32
CA LEU A 66 -8.60 -1.60 7.91
C LEU A 66 -9.19 -2.97 8.26
N ARG A 67 -9.75 -3.13 9.48
CA ARG A 67 -10.39 -4.39 9.88
C ARG A 67 -11.59 -4.73 8.98
N MET A 68 -12.41 -3.74 8.66
CA MET A 68 -13.58 -3.91 7.79
C MET A 68 -13.14 -4.29 6.37
N GLU A 69 -12.07 -3.69 5.86
CA GLU A 69 -11.52 -4.04 4.56
C GLU A 69 -10.98 -5.48 4.53
N CYS A 70 -10.29 -5.91 5.59
CA CYS A 70 -9.86 -7.30 5.73
C CYS A 70 -11.05 -8.28 5.76
N LEU A 71 -12.15 -7.91 6.41
CA LEU A 71 -13.35 -8.73 6.46
C LEU A 71 -13.99 -8.89 5.07
N VAL A 72 -13.94 -7.84 4.23
CA VAL A 72 -14.46 -7.88 2.85
C VAL A 72 -13.54 -8.69 1.94
N LEU A 73 -12.23 -8.50 2.04
CA LEU A 73 -11.25 -9.11 1.13
C LEU A 73 -10.90 -10.56 1.50
N LEU A 74 -10.72 -10.84 2.78
CA LEU A 74 -10.19 -12.09 3.31
C LEU A 74 -10.92 -12.51 4.61
N PRO A 75 -12.24 -12.79 4.56
CA PRO A 75 -13.03 -13.11 5.75
C PRO A 75 -12.49 -14.32 6.54
N ASP A 76 -11.93 -15.31 5.85
CA ASP A 76 -11.38 -16.52 6.47
C ASP A 76 -10.02 -16.29 7.17
N ARG A 77 -9.45 -15.09 7.06
CA ARG A 77 -8.11 -14.76 7.59
C ARG A 77 -8.14 -13.76 8.74
N MET A 78 -9.31 -13.49 9.32
CA MET A 78 -9.47 -12.53 10.42
C MET A 78 -8.63 -12.87 11.66
N GLU A 79 -8.46 -14.15 12.00
CA GLU A 79 -7.56 -14.53 13.09
C GLU A 79 -6.10 -14.14 12.82
N LEU A 80 -5.65 -14.27 11.57
CA LEU A 80 -4.30 -13.90 11.19
C LEU A 80 -4.15 -12.38 11.24
N PHE A 81 -5.16 -11.63 10.79
CA PHE A 81 -5.22 -10.18 10.94
C PHE A 81 -5.02 -9.76 12.39
N ASP A 82 -5.78 -10.36 13.32
CA ASP A 82 -5.70 -10.04 14.75
C ASP A 82 -4.31 -10.33 15.33
N ARG A 83 -3.70 -11.45 14.95
CA ARG A 83 -2.35 -11.80 15.43
C ARG A 83 -1.28 -10.85 14.92
N ILE A 84 -1.36 -10.43 13.65
CA ILE A 84 -0.32 -9.63 13.02
C ILE A 84 -0.53 -8.13 13.30
N TYR A 85 -1.67 -7.59 12.89
CA TYR A 85 -1.90 -6.14 12.89
C TYR A 85 -2.32 -5.63 14.26
N ALA A 86 -3.25 -6.28 14.96
CA ALA A 86 -3.67 -5.80 16.28
C ALA A 86 -2.49 -5.85 17.28
N SER A 87 -1.68 -6.92 17.26
CA SER A 87 -0.45 -6.99 18.05
C SER A 87 0.55 -5.88 17.70
N ARG A 88 0.75 -5.59 16.40
CA ARG A 88 1.65 -4.52 15.92
C ARG A 88 1.17 -3.17 16.42
N PHE A 89 -0.10 -2.83 16.24
CA PHE A 89 -0.66 -1.53 16.65
C PHE A 89 -0.67 -1.36 18.16
N ARG A 90 -0.94 -2.42 18.92
CA ARG A 90 -0.84 -2.37 20.39
C ARG A 90 0.56 -1.98 20.84
N ARG A 91 1.59 -2.62 20.31
CA ARG A 91 2.99 -2.30 20.61
C ARG A 91 3.36 -0.87 20.21
N LEU A 92 2.91 -0.41 19.03
CA LEU A 92 3.16 0.96 18.59
C LEU A 92 2.50 1.97 19.52
N ARG A 93 1.26 1.71 19.98
CA ARG A 93 0.61 2.57 20.97
C ARG A 93 1.40 2.61 22.27
N GLU A 94 1.76 1.46 22.84
CA GLU A 94 2.57 1.37 24.07
C GLU A 94 3.91 2.14 24.00
N GLN A 95 4.46 2.33 22.79
CA GLN A 95 5.74 3.02 22.58
C GLN A 95 5.62 4.53 22.31
N PHE A 96 4.53 4.97 21.69
CA PHE A 96 4.41 6.33 21.16
C PHE A 96 3.21 7.11 21.75
N ARG A 97 2.37 6.48 22.56
CA ARG A 97 1.19 7.06 23.22
C ARG A 97 1.15 6.63 24.69
#